data_AF-A0A8S2Y425-F1
#
_entry.id   AF-A0A8S2Y425-F1
#
_cell.length_a   1.000
_cell.length_b   1.000
_cell.length_c   1.000
_cell.angle_alpha   90.00
_cell.angle_beta   90.00
_cell.angle_gamma   90.00
#
_symmetry.space_group_name_H-M   'P 1'
#
loop_
_entity.id
_entity.type
_entity.pdbx_description
1 polymer ?
#
loop_
_entity_poly.entity_id
_entity_poly.type
_entity_poly.pdbx_seq_one_letter_code
_entity_poly.pdbx_strand_id
1 'polypeptide(L)'
;SFPVVLLKFCLRPSSGGKGQFQGGDGVDRRILFRRSMTLSILTERRVYQPYGLYGGENGQCGKNLLKRVDGRLINLGGKCSVPMEPGDTFILLTPGGGGYGKVHDEQVNDSERTEFQTFTERGSLFDYKLTQEGA
;
A
#
# COMPACT_ATOMS: atom_id res chain seq x y z
N SER A 1 -11.05 -14.82 15.54
CA SER A 1 -10.89 -14.69 14.08
C SER A 1 -11.96 -13.74 13.56
N PHE A 2 -11.61 -12.79 12.69
CA PHE A 2 -12.60 -11.89 12.06
C PHE A 2 -13.14 -12.55 10.79
N PRO A 3 -14.46 -12.45 10.49
CA PRO A 3 -15.08 -13.07 9.31
C PRO A 3 -14.78 -12.24 8.04
N VAL A 4 -13.50 -12.09 7.71
CA VAL A 4 -13.01 -11.31 6.57
C VAL A 4 -11.91 -12.06 5.82
N VAL A 5 -11.73 -11.73 4.54
CA VAL A 5 -10.64 -12.24 3.70
C VAL A 5 -9.80 -11.08 3.19
N LEU A 6 -8.48 -11.17 3.34
CA LEU A 6 -7.54 -10.22 2.76
C LEU A 6 -7.32 -10.58 1.29
N LEU A 7 -7.92 -9.81 0.38
CA LEU A 7 -7.81 -10.04 -1.07
C LEU A 7 -6.52 -9.49 -1.66
N LYS A 8 -6.03 -8.38 -1.11
CA LYS A 8 -4.83 -7.70 -1.61
C LYS A 8 -4.12 -7.01 -0.46
N PHE A 9 -2.80 -7.08 -0.47
CA PHE A 9 -1.93 -6.26 0.36
C PHE A 9 -0.58 -6.08 -0.35
N CYS A 10 -0.36 -4.92 -0.93
CA CYS A 10 0.91 -4.57 -1.58
C CYS A 10 1.20 -3.08 -1.40
N LEU A 11 2.42 -2.67 -1.78
CA LEU A 11 2.74 -1.25 -1.93
C LEU A 11 1.78 -0.59 -2.92
N ARG A 12 1.57 0.71 -2.73
CA ARG A 12 0.80 1.57 -3.61
C ARG A 12 1.80 2.38 -4.44
N PRO A 13 2.17 1.91 -5.65
CA PRO A 13 3.28 2.48 -6.38
C PRO A 13 3.07 3.96 -6.67
N SER A 14 4.16 4.73 -6.57
CA SER A 14 4.21 6.15 -6.94
C SER A 14 3.25 7.04 -6.14
N SER A 15 2.88 6.60 -4.93
CA SER A 15 2.10 7.40 -4.00
C SER A 15 2.96 8.32 -3.13
N GLY A 16 4.24 8.01 -2.97
CA GLY A 16 5.23 8.91 -2.38
C GLY A 16 5.49 10.13 -3.25
N GLY A 17 5.76 11.27 -2.61
CA GLY A 17 6.17 12.50 -3.28
C GLY A 17 7.60 12.40 -3.79
N LYS A 18 7.85 12.97 -4.96
CA LYS A 18 9.19 13.01 -5.56
C LYS A 18 10.08 14.00 -4.82
N GLY A 19 11.39 13.78 -4.86
CA GLY A 19 12.41 14.67 -4.33
C GLY A 19 13.78 14.03 -4.50
N GLN A 20 14.84 14.73 -4.07
CA GLN A 20 16.16 14.13 -3.93
C GLN A 20 16.08 12.85 -3.08
N PHE A 21 15.27 12.89 -2.01
CA PHE A 21 14.84 11.71 -1.27
C PHE A 21 13.34 11.53 -1.46
N GLN A 22 12.96 10.42 -2.09
CA GLN A 22 11.57 10.09 -2.37
C GLN A 22 10.82 9.78 -1.07
N GLY A 23 9.58 10.27 -0.99
CA GLY A 23 8.66 9.86 0.07
C GLY A 23 8.29 8.38 -0.08
N GLY A 24 8.08 7.68 1.05
CA GLY A 24 7.70 6.27 1.02
C GLY A 24 6.31 6.06 0.43
N ASP A 25 6.15 5.00 -0.37
CA ASP A 25 4.85 4.58 -0.88
C ASP A 25 3.94 4.06 0.22
N GLY A 26 2.65 4.36 0.11
CA GLY A 26 1.60 3.75 0.91
C GLY A 26 1.33 2.31 0.51
N VAL A 27 0.17 1.79 0.92
CA VAL A 27 -0.28 0.41 0.65
C VAL A 27 -1.69 0.38 0.07
N ASP A 28 -1.94 -0.57 -0.84
CA ASP A 28 -3.27 -0.97 -1.33
C ASP A 28 -3.70 -2.25 -0.61
N ARG A 29 -4.62 -2.11 0.33
CA ARG A 29 -5.17 -3.21 1.12
C ARG A 29 -6.65 -3.38 0.81
N ARG A 30 -7.06 -4.61 0.45
CA ARG A 30 -8.47 -4.91 0.12
C ARG A 30 -9.00 -6.04 0.98
N ILE A 31 -10.11 -5.79 1.67
CA ILE A 31 -10.68 -6.69 2.67
C ILE A 31 -12.13 -7.01 2.27
N LEU A 32 -12.39 -8.28 1.99
CA LEU A 32 -13.72 -8.81 1.71
C LEU A 32 -14.41 -9.21 3.01
N PHE A 33 -15.64 -8.77 3.20
CA PHE A 33 -16.46 -9.10 4.37
C PHE A 33 -17.29 -10.36 4.09
N ARG A 34 -17.31 -11.31 5.03
CA ARG A 34 -18.02 -12.59 4.87
C ARG A 34 -19.28 -12.70 5.73
N ARG A 35 -19.52 -11.74 6.61
CA ARG A 35 -20.70 -11.63 7.48
C ARG A 35 -21.05 -10.15 7.67
N SER A 36 -22.31 -9.86 7.94
CA SER A 36 -22.76 -8.50 8.23
C SER A 36 -22.09 -7.99 9.51
N MET A 37 -21.48 -6.81 9.44
CA MET A 37 -20.80 -6.17 10.57
C MET A 37 -20.52 -4.68 10.32
N THR A 38 -20.15 -3.95 11.37
CA THR A 38 -19.81 -2.54 11.27
C THR A 38 -18.32 -2.34 11.02
N LEU A 39 -17.96 -1.59 9.97
CA LEU A 39 -16.61 -1.08 9.74
C LEU A 39 -16.51 0.33 10.31
N SER A 40 -15.61 0.51 11.27
CA SER A 40 -15.22 1.82 11.79
C SER A 40 -13.87 2.24 11.24
N ILE A 41 -13.80 3.45 10.68
CA ILE A 41 -12.62 4.03 10.05
C ILE A 41 -12.17 5.23 10.87
N LEU A 42 -10.90 5.25 11.27
CA LEU A 42 -10.24 6.40 11.88
C LEU A 42 -8.90 6.59 11.17
N THR A 43 -8.87 7.49 10.20
CA THR A 43 -7.70 7.72 9.36
C THR A 43 -7.54 9.20 9.01
N GLU A 44 -6.30 9.63 8.80
CA GLU A 44 -5.95 11.01 8.44
C GLU A 44 -5.38 11.11 7.03
N ARG A 45 -5.04 12.32 6.59
CA ARG A 45 -4.41 12.58 5.28
C ARG A 45 -5.23 12.08 4.09
N ARG A 46 -6.56 12.31 4.16
CA ARG A 46 -7.52 12.01 3.09
C ARG A 46 -7.93 13.22 2.26
N VAL A 47 -7.84 14.41 2.85
CA VAL A 47 -8.09 15.71 2.21
C VAL A 47 -6.77 16.45 2.04
N TYR A 48 -6.00 16.57 3.13
CA TYR A 48 -4.68 17.19 3.12
C TYR A 48 -3.56 16.18 2.93
N GLN A 49 -2.77 16.40 1.90
CA GLN A 49 -1.62 15.56 1.54
C GLN A 49 -0.47 15.64 2.55
N PRO A 50 0.34 14.59 2.70
CA PRO A 50 1.68 14.69 3.28
C PRO A 50 2.54 15.62 2.43
N TYR A 51 3.01 16.72 3.05
CA TYR A 51 3.73 17.75 2.33
C TYR A 51 5.18 17.34 2.06
N GLY A 52 5.70 17.76 0.91
CA GLY A 52 7.14 17.71 0.63
C GLY A 52 7.89 18.84 1.32
N LEU A 53 9.21 18.67 1.46
CA LEU A 53 10.10 19.59 2.16
C LEU A 53 11.24 20.06 1.27
N TYR A 54 11.66 21.32 1.42
CA TYR A 54 12.80 21.92 0.72
C TYR A 54 12.79 21.72 -0.81
N GLY A 55 11.61 21.81 -1.42
CA GLY A 55 11.42 21.64 -2.86
C GLY A 55 11.04 20.23 -3.30
N GLY A 56 10.86 19.28 -2.37
CA GLY A 56 10.22 18.00 -2.66
C GLY A 56 8.71 18.14 -2.91
N GLU A 57 8.15 17.25 -3.72
CA GLU A 57 6.73 17.15 -4.02
C GLU A 57 5.95 16.49 -2.88
N ASN A 58 4.64 16.76 -2.85
CA ASN A 58 3.73 16.18 -1.87
C ASN A 58 3.45 14.70 -2.18
N GLY A 59 3.25 13.90 -1.14
CA GLY A 59 2.73 12.54 -1.26
C GLY A 59 1.24 12.55 -1.61
N GLN A 60 0.76 11.50 -2.25
CA GLN A 60 -0.65 11.38 -2.58
C GLN A 60 -1.49 11.16 -1.30
N CYS A 61 -2.67 11.79 -1.25
CA CYS A 61 -3.68 11.51 -0.21
C CYS A 61 -4.09 10.03 -0.20
N GLY A 62 -4.41 9.53 0.99
CA GLY A 62 -5.05 8.23 1.14
C GLY A 62 -6.51 8.26 0.67
N LYS A 63 -7.09 7.09 0.42
CA LYS A 63 -8.51 6.90 0.09
C LYS A 63 -9.07 5.69 0.85
N ASN A 64 -10.31 5.81 1.28
CA ASN A 64 -11.08 4.71 1.86
C ASN A 64 -12.29 4.51 0.96
N LEU A 65 -12.35 3.38 0.26
CA LEU A 65 -13.43 3.08 -0.68
C LEU A 65 -14.19 1.84 -0.24
N LEU A 66 -15.50 1.87 -0.42
CA LEU A 66 -16.40 0.74 -0.25
C LEU A 66 -16.90 0.31 -1.62
N LYS A 67 -16.54 -0.90 -2.03
CA LYS A 67 -17.14 -1.56 -3.19
C LYS A 67 -18.27 -2.46 -2.69
N ARG A 68 -19.51 -2.09 -3.01
CA ARG A 68 -20.70 -2.90 -2.72
C ARG A 68 -20.78 -4.10 -3.68
N VAL A 69 -21.50 -5.14 -3.27
CA VAL A 69 -21.77 -6.33 -4.12
C VAL A 69 -22.43 -5.96 -5.45
N ASP A 70 -23.30 -4.94 -5.44
CA ASP A 70 -23.98 -4.41 -6.65
C ASP A 70 -23.06 -3.58 -7.57
N GLY A 71 -21.77 -3.45 -7.23
CA GLY A 71 -20.78 -2.75 -8.03
C GLY A 71 -20.60 -1.26 -7.68
N ARG A 72 -21.45 -0.66 -6.85
CA ARG A 72 -21.26 0.74 -6.42
C ARG A 72 -19.93 0.91 -5.70
N LEU A 73 -19.22 1.99 -6.04
CA LEU A 73 -17.96 2.37 -5.40
C LEU A 73 -18.15 3.71 -4.66
N ILE A 74 -18.04 3.67 -3.34
CA ILE A 74 -18.36 4.80 -2.45
C ILE A 74 -17.09 5.25 -1.74
N ASN A 75 -16.79 6.55 -1.77
CA ASN A 75 -15.72 7.12 -0.94
C ASN A 75 -16.23 7.37 0.48
N LEU A 76 -15.58 6.78 1.47
CA LEU A 76 -15.97 6.83 2.88
C LEU A 76 -15.34 7.98 3.67
N GLY A 77 -14.45 8.77 3.06
CA GLY A 77 -13.73 9.85 3.74
C GLY A 77 -12.73 9.34 4.78
N GLY A 78 -12.28 10.20 5.69
CA GLY A 78 -11.25 9.87 6.70
C GLY A 78 -11.77 9.20 7.96
N LYS A 79 -12.98 9.53 8.37
CA LYS A 79 -13.60 9.02 9.59
C LYS A 79 -15.07 8.71 9.33
N CYS A 80 -15.47 7.47 9.55
CA CYS A 80 -16.87 7.07 9.43
C CYS A 80 -17.11 5.74 10.14
N SER A 81 -18.38 5.41 10.35
CA SER A 81 -18.82 4.06 10.70
C SER A 81 -19.89 3.64 9.70
N VAL A 82 -19.74 2.45 9.09
CA VAL A 82 -20.61 2.00 8.00
C VAL A 82 -20.95 0.51 8.16
N PRO A 83 -22.22 0.10 7.95
CA PRO A 83 -22.58 -1.31 7.89
C PRO A 83 -22.04 -1.93 6.59
N MET A 84 -21.39 -3.07 6.75
CA MET A 84 -20.84 -3.92 5.71
C MET A 84 -21.70 -5.17 5.59
N GLU A 85 -22.02 -5.57 4.36
CA GLU A 85 -22.73 -6.81 4.08
C GLU A 85 -21.78 -7.89 3.53
N PRO A 86 -22.16 -9.19 3.61
CA PRO A 86 -21.38 -10.25 2.98
C PRO A 86 -21.15 -9.98 1.49
N GLY A 87 -19.89 -10.04 1.07
CA GLY A 87 -19.48 -9.75 -0.31
C GLY A 87 -18.98 -8.31 -0.52
N ASP A 88 -19.27 -7.39 0.39
CA ASP A 88 -18.71 -6.04 0.32
C ASP A 88 -17.19 -6.07 0.49
N THR A 89 -16.51 -5.17 -0.22
CA THR A 89 -15.05 -5.03 -0.15
C THR A 89 -14.66 -3.63 0.29
N PHE A 90 -13.91 -3.56 1.39
CA PHE A 90 -13.24 -2.34 1.81
C PHE A 90 -11.87 -2.23 1.14
N ILE A 91 -11.61 -1.11 0.47
CA ILE A 91 -10.34 -0.79 -0.20
C ILE A 91 -9.71 0.37 0.55
N LEU A 92 -8.60 0.09 1.21
CA LEU A 92 -7.77 1.05 1.93
C LEU A 92 -6.54 1.37 1.09
N LEU A 93 -6.46 2.61 0.62
CA LEU A 93 -5.27 3.19 0.02
C LEU A 93 -4.64 4.14 1.05
N THR A 94 -3.54 3.76 1.67
CA THR A 94 -2.88 4.68 2.60
C THR A 94 -2.18 5.82 1.84
N PRO A 95 -1.99 6.99 2.47
CA PRO A 95 -1.21 8.07 1.87
C PRO A 95 0.25 7.62 1.65
N GLY A 96 0.92 8.21 0.67
CA GLY A 96 2.39 8.17 0.58
C GLY A 96 3.01 9.36 1.31
N GLY A 97 4.28 9.24 1.70
CA GLY A 97 5.04 10.33 2.32
C GLY A 97 5.36 11.46 1.34
N GLY A 98 5.62 12.67 1.82
CA GLY A 98 6.16 13.75 0.98
C GLY A 98 7.65 13.54 0.71
N GLY A 99 8.12 13.99 -0.45
CA GLY A 99 9.55 13.95 -0.80
C GLY A 99 10.35 15.08 -0.14
N TYR A 100 11.67 14.93 -0.11
CA TYR A 100 12.61 15.93 0.40
C TYR A 100 13.59 16.37 -0.69
N GLY A 101 13.83 17.68 -0.79
CA GLY A 101 14.80 18.26 -1.71
C GLY A 101 14.29 18.31 -3.15
N LYS A 102 14.81 19.24 -3.96
CA LYS A 102 14.50 19.31 -5.39
C LYS A 102 15.04 18.06 -6.10
N VAL A 103 14.28 17.56 -7.05
CA VAL A 103 14.80 16.58 -8.01
C VAL A 103 15.87 17.29 -8.82
N HIS A 104 17.12 16.87 -8.71
CA HIS A 104 18.17 17.33 -9.63
C HIS A 104 18.07 16.49 -10.90
N ASP A 105 18.12 17.14 -12.08
CA ASP A 105 18.08 16.49 -13.40
C ASP A 105 19.30 15.62 -13.70
N GLU A 106 20.22 15.43 -12.74
CA GLU A 106 21.27 14.46 -12.89
C GLU A 106 20.65 13.07 -12.83
N GLN A 107 20.64 12.42 -13.99
CA GLN A 107 20.37 10.99 -14.16
C GLN A 107 21.29 10.20 -13.23
N VAL A 108 20.91 10.03 -11.98
CA VAL A 108 21.42 8.94 -11.16
C VAL A 108 20.86 7.71 -11.84
N ASN A 109 21.75 6.97 -12.51
CA ASN A 109 21.48 5.65 -13.06
C ASN A 109 20.78 4.81 -11.98
N ASP A 110 19.44 4.72 -12.06
CA ASP A 110 18.62 3.88 -11.17
C ASP A 110 18.82 2.38 -11.46
N SER A 111 19.75 2.06 -12.37
CA SER A 111 20.23 0.71 -12.64
C SER A 111 20.85 0.04 -11.41
N GLU A 112 21.25 0.79 -10.37
CA GLU A 112 21.80 0.20 -9.13
C GLU A 112 20.77 -0.07 -8.03
N ARG A 113 19.56 0.53 -8.06
CA ARG A 113 18.52 0.30 -7.03
C ARG A 113 17.49 -0.75 -7.42
N THR A 114 17.51 -1.23 -8.66
CA THR A 114 16.61 -2.30 -9.14
C THR A 114 17.23 -3.70 -8.99
N GLU A 115 18.30 -3.85 -8.22
CA GLU A 115 18.58 -5.15 -7.62
C GLU A 115 17.79 -5.25 -6.32
N PHE A 116 16.58 -5.82 -6.41
CA PHE A 116 16.16 -6.65 -5.30
C PHE A 116 17.30 -7.64 -5.08
N GLN A 117 18.15 -7.43 -4.07
CA GLN A 117 19.09 -8.46 -3.66
C GLN A 117 18.23 -9.69 -3.43
N THR A 118 18.30 -10.63 -4.36
CA THR A 118 17.64 -11.92 -4.25
C THR A 118 18.03 -12.43 -2.88
N PHE A 119 17.05 -12.61 -2.00
CA PHE A 119 17.31 -13.14 -0.68
C PHE A 119 18.14 -14.40 -0.88
N THR A 120 19.39 -14.39 -0.42
CA THR A 120 20.25 -15.56 -0.56
C THR A 120 19.62 -16.62 0.34
N GLU A 121 18.96 -17.60 -0.27
CA GLU A 121 18.37 -18.71 0.47
C GLU A 121 19.48 -19.39 1.29
N ARG A 122 19.26 -19.54 2.59
CA ARG A 122 20.21 -20.16 3.54
C ARG A 122 19.44 -20.99 4.55
N GLY A 123 20.11 -22.01 5.09
CA GLY A 123 19.61 -22.83 6.19
C GLY A 123 19.09 -24.20 5.73
N SER A 124 18.66 -25.00 6.71
CA SER A 124 18.41 -26.44 6.55
C SER A 124 17.38 -26.81 5.48
N LEU A 125 16.39 -25.94 5.22
CA LEU A 125 15.39 -26.13 4.17
C LEU A 125 15.94 -25.96 2.76
N PHE A 126 16.93 -25.08 2.58
CA PHE A 126 17.62 -24.87 1.31
C PHE A 126 18.58 -26.04 1.03
N ASP A 127 19.36 -26.44 2.04
CA ASP A 127 20.30 -27.56 1.93
C ASP A 127 19.57 -28.88 1.59
N TYR A 128 18.40 -29.11 2.20
CA TYR A 128 17.58 -30.29 1.91
C TYR A 128 17.10 -30.34 0.45
N LYS A 129 16.68 -29.21 -0.13
CA LYS A 129 16.22 -29.15 -1.53
C LYS A 129 17.36 -29.42 -2.52
N LEU A 130 18.54 -28.84 -2.29
CA LEU A 130 19.73 -29.13 -3.12
C LEU A 130 20.10 -30.62 -3.11
N THR A 131 19.92 -31.29 -1.97
CA THR A 131 20.23 -32.72 -1.84
C THR A 131 19.25 -33.61 -2.62
N GLN A 132 18.02 -33.14 -2.88
CA GLN A 132 17.02 -33.90 -3.65
C GLN A 132 17.09 -33.65 -5.16
N GLU A 133 17.52 -32.45 -5.58
CA GLU A 133 17.62 -32.08 -6.99
C GLU A 133 18.97 -32.45 -7.64
N GLY A 134 19.94 -32.90 -6.84
CA GLY A 134 21.26 -33.36 -7.30
C GLY A 134 21.39 -34.86 -7.55
N ALA A 135 20.29 -35.59 -7.69
CA ALA A 135 20.24 -37.04 -7.94
C ALA A 135 19.71 -37.38 -9.34
#